data_AF-C2FSE0-F1
#
_entry.id   AF-C2FSE0-F1
#
_cell.length_a   1.000
_cell.length_b   1.000
_cell.length_c   1.000
_cell.angle_alpha   90.00
_cell.angle_beta   90.00
_cell.angle_gamma   90.00
#
_symmetry.space_group_name_H-M   'P 1'
#
loop_
_entity.id
_entity.type
_entity.pdbx_description
1 polymer ?
#
loop_
_entity_poly.entity_id
_entity_poly.type
_entity_poly.pdbx_seq_one_letter_code
_entity_poly.pdbx_strand_id
1 'polypeptide(L)'
;MLTQLTDWKKGREVNEDEMVSTLDWLSEKSKGEQRKDNDEYYYGYEGSPYSLIGKNILSNILVPQYLAKGDTALASLAALKADIFSNNNYVQDTLEKNFNYSTDIFWKKYLTSSSIIEIQNYLQNPQQQKGIVKYLLQGISNTDQMAITELLGTTYLRTHDYENAVKTLEKLPNTYTYQSYSDWYSDQSVYANPFITMNNDYPKERGTDVFDKLDFARQMLQLEKKLKTEKDPQKQANIYFMMANGVYQTSTFGNAWMLVSYNWSSYDPYTSPEVDWEYDYLQGRQAKRWYEKARTLSKDN
;
A
#
# COMPACT_ATOMS: atom_id res chain seq x y z
N MET A 1 9.34 -15.81 -32.58
CA MET A 1 8.83 -15.33 -31.27
C MET A 1 8.59 -13.84 -31.28
N LEU A 2 9.58 -12.97 -31.56
CA LEU A 2 9.34 -11.51 -31.63
C LEU A 2 8.31 -11.06 -32.70
N THR A 3 8.07 -11.89 -33.72
CA THR A 3 7.02 -11.70 -34.74
C THR A 3 5.59 -11.90 -34.23
N GLN A 4 5.38 -12.30 -32.96
CA GLN A 4 4.06 -12.48 -32.34
C GLN A 4 3.60 -11.26 -31.51
N LEU A 5 4.46 -10.25 -31.32
CA LEU A 5 4.10 -9.03 -30.58
C LEU A 5 3.02 -8.18 -31.26
N THR A 6 2.74 -8.40 -32.56
CA THR A 6 1.70 -7.67 -33.30
C THR A 6 0.28 -8.01 -32.83
N ASP A 7 0.10 -9.15 -32.14
CA ASP A 7 -1.19 -9.59 -31.62
C ASP A 7 -1.49 -9.05 -30.21
N TRP A 8 -0.47 -8.54 -29.51
CA TRP A 8 -0.59 -8.04 -28.14
C TRP A 8 -0.78 -6.52 -28.14
N LYS A 9 -1.95 -6.09 -28.61
CA LYS A 9 -2.38 -4.69 -28.54
C LYS A 9 -3.20 -4.44 -27.28
N LYS A 10 -3.12 -3.21 -26.77
CA LYS A 10 -4.02 -2.69 -25.73
C LYS A 10 -5.48 -3.00 -26.13
N GLY A 11 -6.19 -3.79 -25.32
CA GLY A 11 -7.59 -4.17 -25.56
C GLY A 11 -7.85 -5.51 -26.28
N ARG A 12 -6.84 -6.33 -26.55
CA ARG A 12 -7.03 -7.74 -26.97
C ARG A 12 -6.68 -8.70 -25.85
N GLU A 13 -7.52 -9.73 -25.67
CA GLU A 13 -7.23 -10.81 -24.73
C GLU A 13 -5.97 -11.58 -25.17
N VAL A 14 -5.04 -11.73 -24.25
CA VAL A 14 -3.77 -12.41 -24.46
C VAL A 14 -3.93 -13.89 -24.10
N ASN A 15 -3.39 -14.77 -24.94
CA ASN A 15 -3.21 -16.18 -24.56
C ASN A 15 -2.10 -16.27 -23.49
N GLU A 16 -2.49 -16.54 -22.25
CA GLU A 16 -1.55 -16.57 -21.11
C GLU A 16 -0.48 -17.65 -21.24
N ASP A 17 -0.75 -18.78 -21.90
CA ASP A 17 0.25 -19.85 -22.07
C ASP A 17 1.35 -19.46 -23.07
N GLU A 18 0.96 -18.80 -24.18
CA GLU A 18 1.92 -18.25 -25.15
C GLU A 18 2.72 -17.08 -24.55
N MET A 19 2.06 -16.29 -23.70
CA MET A 19 2.69 -15.19 -22.97
C MET A 19 3.74 -15.70 -22.00
N VAL A 20 3.41 -16.69 -21.16
CA VAL A 20 4.37 -17.32 -20.24
C VAL A 20 5.56 -17.88 -21.01
N SER A 21 5.32 -18.60 -22.11
CA SER A 21 6.40 -19.16 -22.95
C SER A 21 7.35 -18.08 -23.48
N THR A 22 6.80 -16.92 -23.88
CA THR A 22 7.60 -15.80 -24.39
C THR A 22 8.36 -15.10 -23.27
N LEU A 23 7.71 -14.89 -22.12
CA LEU A 23 8.31 -14.24 -20.96
C LEU A 23 9.43 -15.11 -20.35
N ASP A 24 9.27 -16.44 -20.29
CA ASP A 24 10.33 -17.37 -19.89
C ASP A 24 11.54 -17.27 -20.84
N TRP A 25 11.31 -17.22 -22.15
CA TRP A 25 12.38 -17.05 -23.13
C TRP A 25 13.11 -15.70 -22.95
N LEU A 26 12.37 -14.61 -22.71
CA LEU A 26 12.95 -13.30 -22.44
C LEU A 26 13.75 -13.28 -21.13
N SER A 27 13.25 -13.91 -20.06
CA SER A 27 13.97 -14.07 -18.79
C SER A 27 15.27 -14.84 -18.95
N GLU A 28 15.31 -15.88 -19.77
CA GLU A 28 16.55 -16.62 -20.03
C GLU A 28 17.55 -15.77 -20.83
N LYS A 29 17.08 -15.03 -21.85
CA LYS A 29 17.92 -14.15 -22.64
C LYS A 29 18.48 -12.98 -21.84
N SER A 30 17.71 -12.43 -20.89
CA SER A 30 18.16 -11.30 -20.06
C SER A 30 19.35 -11.64 -19.16
N LYS A 31 19.55 -12.92 -18.80
CA LYS A 31 20.70 -13.34 -17.97
C LYS A 31 22.05 -13.10 -18.63
N GLY A 32 22.09 -13.04 -19.96
CA GLY A 32 23.30 -12.75 -20.73
C GLY A 32 23.51 -11.27 -21.02
N GLU A 33 22.62 -10.39 -20.56
CA GLU A 33 22.70 -8.95 -20.80
C GLU A 33 23.70 -8.30 -19.85
N GLN A 34 24.52 -7.40 -20.39
CA GLN A 34 25.39 -6.55 -19.60
C GLN A 34 24.82 -5.15 -19.63
N ARG A 35 24.11 -4.80 -18.55
CA ARG A 35 23.68 -3.44 -18.33
C ARG A 35 24.92 -2.56 -18.22
N LYS A 36 25.02 -1.54 -19.07
CA LYS A 36 26.04 -0.53 -18.88
C LYS A 36 25.68 0.25 -17.62
N ASP A 37 26.59 0.30 -16.65
CA ASP A 37 26.53 1.27 -15.57
C ASP A 37 26.72 2.63 -16.20
N ASN A 38 25.61 3.29 -16.52
CA ASN A 38 25.60 4.62 -17.09
C ASN A 38 24.89 5.52 -16.08
N ASP A 39 25.61 6.53 -15.59
CA ASP A 39 25.09 7.51 -14.61
C ASP A 39 23.97 8.39 -15.19
N GLU A 40 23.76 8.32 -16.52
CA GLU A 40 22.68 9.00 -17.22
C GLU A 40 21.40 8.14 -17.26
N TYR A 41 20.36 8.62 -16.56
CA TYR A 41 19.03 8.01 -16.47
C TYR A 41 18.40 7.63 -17.83
N TYR A 42 18.79 8.30 -18.92
CA TYR A 42 18.27 8.06 -20.27
C TYR A 42 18.77 6.77 -20.93
N TYR A 43 19.91 6.21 -20.51
CA TYR A 43 20.51 5.01 -21.12
C TYR A 43 20.37 3.76 -20.25
N GLY A 44 19.46 3.77 -19.27
CA GLY A 44 19.36 2.72 -18.25
C GLY A 44 19.08 1.29 -18.75
N TYR A 45 18.74 1.09 -20.03
CA TYR A 45 18.57 -0.23 -20.67
C TYR A 45 19.51 -0.44 -21.87
N GLU A 46 20.50 0.43 -22.06
CA GLU A 46 21.50 0.22 -23.11
C GLU A 46 22.29 -1.06 -22.79
N GLY A 47 22.20 -2.04 -23.71
CA GLY A 47 22.76 -3.38 -23.51
C GLY A 47 21.78 -4.40 -22.89
N SER A 48 20.53 -4.00 -22.57
CA SER A 48 19.51 -4.87 -21.95
C SER A 48 18.15 -4.90 -22.70
N PRO A 49 18.12 -5.17 -24.02
CA PRO A 49 16.88 -5.16 -24.82
C PRO A 49 15.82 -6.20 -24.40
N TYR A 50 16.21 -7.42 -24.04
CA TYR A 50 15.31 -8.47 -23.58
C TYR A 50 14.66 -8.10 -22.24
N SER A 51 15.44 -7.55 -21.30
CA SER A 51 14.89 -7.01 -20.04
C SER A 51 13.87 -5.92 -20.28
N LEU A 52 14.17 -4.98 -21.19
CA LEU A 52 13.25 -3.90 -21.55
C LEU A 52 11.97 -4.43 -22.20
N ILE A 53 12.06 -5.40 -23.11
CA ILE A 53 10.90 -6.00 -23.77
C ILE A 53 10.03 -6.74 -22.74
N GLY A 54 10.63 -7.58 -21.89
CA GLY A 54 9.92 -8.32 -20.83
C GLY A 54 9.19 -7.38 -19.86
N LYS A 55 9.90 -6.35 -19.39
CA LYS A 55 9.30 -5.27 -18.58
C LYS A 55 8.09 -4.65 -19.29
N ASN A 56 8.25 -4.22 -20.53
CA ASN A 56 7.20 -3.51 -21.26
C ASN A 56 5.97 -4.40 -21.53
N ILE A 57 6.17 -5.69 -21.76
CA ILE A 57 5.06 -6.65 -21.87
C ILE A 57 4.28 -6.69 -20.55
N LEU A 58 4.98 -6.86 -19.42
CA LEU A 58 4.35 -6.91 -18.12
C LEU A 58 3.65 -5.58 -17.77
N SER A 59 4.36 -4.46 -17.85
CA SER A 59 3.86 -3.15 -17.40
C SER A 59 2.85 -2.51 -18.34
N ASN A 60 2.99 -2.66 -19.66
CA ASN A 60 2.17 -1.94 -20.63
C ASN A 60 1.08 -2.81 -21.27
N ILE A 61 1.15 -4.13 -21.09
CA ILE A 61 0.16 -5.07 -21.63
C ILE A 61 -0.58 -5.78 -20.49
N LEU A 62 0.11 -6.54 -19.64
CA LEU A 62 -0.56 -7.34 -18.61
C LEU A 62 -1.18 -6.50 -17.49
N VAL A 63 -0.44 -5.52 -16.94
CA VAL A 63 -0.98 -4.64 -15.88
C VAL A 63 -2.29 -3.96 -16.30
N PRO A 64 -2.39 -3.26 -17.45
CA PRO A 64 -3.65 -2.66 -17.89
C PRO A 64 -4.76 -3.67 -18.14
N GLN A 65 -4.45 -4.89 -18.61
CA GLN A 65 -5.46 -5.93 -18.85
C GLN A 65 -6.05 -6.46 -17.54
N TYR A 66 -5.22 -6.75 -16.55
CA TYR A 66 -5.69 -7.18 -15.24
C TYR A 66 -6.50 -6.08 -14.55
N LEU A 67 -6.02 -4.82 -14.61
CA LEU A 67 -6.80 -3.68 -14.10
C LEU A 67 -8.15 -3.52 -14.81
N ALA A 68 -8.22 -3.69 -16.13
CA ALA A 68 -9.47 -3.64 -16.88
C ALA A 68 -10.44 -4.77 -16.51
N LYS A 69 -9.92 -5.90 -16.03
CA LYS A 69 -10.71 -7.04 -15.49
C LYS A 69 -11.04 -6.88 -13.99
N GLY A 70 -10.56 -5.83 -13.33
CA GLY A 70 -10.71 -5.62 -11.88
C GLY A 70 -9.78 -6.49 -11.02
N ASP A 71 -8.81 -7.16 -11.63
CA ASP A 71 -7.84 -8.01 -10.94
C ASP A 71 -6.60 -7.22 -10.50
N THR A 72 -6.78 -6.42 -9.45
CA THR A 72 -5.69 -5.61 -8.89
C THR A 72 -4.57 -6.50 -8.32
N ALA A 73 -4.85 -7.73 -7.90
CA ALA A 73 -3.84 -8.64 -7.35
C ALA A 73 -2.84 -9.08 -8.43
N LEU A 74 -3.33 -9.59 -9.56
CA LEU A 74 -2.46 -9.96 -10.68
C LEU A 74 -1.81 -8.75 -11.35
N ALA A 75 -2.50 -7.61 -11.43
CA ALA A 75 -1.87 -6.36 -11.87
C ALA A 75 -0.66 -5.99 -10.99
N SER A 76 -0.79 -6.13 -9.66
CA SER A 76 0.26 -5.81 -8.70
C SER A 76 1.47 -6.75 -8.84
N LEU A 77 1.22 -8.05 -8.98
CA LEU A 77 2.27 -9.05 -9.19
C LEU A 77 2.96 -8.87 -10.55
N ALA A 78 2.22 -8.51 -11.60
CA ALA A 78 2.78 -8.20 -12.91
C ALA A 78 3.69 -6.95 -12.87
N ALA A 79 3.28 -5.90 -12.15
CA ALA A 79 4.10 -4.70 -11.96
C ALA A 79 5.41 -5.01 -11.22
N LEU A 80 5.34 -5.77 -10.11
CA LEU A 80 6.53 -6.22 -9.39
C LEU A 80 7.45 -7.10 -10.26
N LYS A 81 6.89 -8.04 -11.03
CA LYS A 81 7.68 -8.85 -11.96
C LYS A 81 8.37 -8.00 -13.04
N ALA A 82 7.73 -6.91 -13.50
CA ALA A 82 8.33 -5.98 -14.44
C ALA A 82 9.55 -5.23 -13.85
N ASP A 83 9.49 -4.91 -12.55
CA ASP A 83 10.62 -4.29 -11.83
C ASP A 83 11.78 -5.28 -11.67
N ILE A 84 11.49 -6.54 -11.36
CA ILE A 84 12.49 -7.62 -11.33
C ILE A 84 13.15 -7.79 -12.70
N PHE A 85 12.39 -7.73 -13.80
CA PHE A 85 12.96 -7.70 -15.15
C PHE A 85 13.89 -6.52 -15.37
N SER A 86 13.52 -5.34 -14.84
CA SER A 86 14.36 -4.14 -14.94
C SER A 86 15.69 -4.29 -14.20
N ASN A 87 15.78 -5.27 -13.30
CA ASN A 87 16.98 -5.64 -12.57
C ASN A 87 17.58 -6.98 -13.07
N ASN A 88 17.51 -7.25 -14.37
CA ASN A 88 18.05 -8.47 -15.01
C ASN A 88 17.53 -9.78 -14.39
N ASN A 89 16.27 -9.79 -13.94
CA ASN A 89 15.66 -10.91 -13.22
C ASN A 89 16.31 -11.26 -11.86
N TYR A 90 17.12 -10.36 -11.30
CA TYR A 90 17.64 -10.51 -9.94
C TYR A 90 16.57 -10.16 -8.91
N VAL A 91 16.35 -11.07 -7.95
CA VAL A 91 15.39 -10.91 -6.86
C VAL A 91 16.14 -10.68 -5.55
N GLN A 92 15.82 -9.57 -4.90
CA GLN A 92 16.32 -9.16 -3.59
C GLN A 92 15.58 -9.88 -2.46
N ASP A 93 16.20 -9.97 -1.28
CA ASP A 93 15.68 -10.76 -0.14
C ASP A 93 14.34 -10.29 0.43
N THR A 94 14.03 -8.99 0.32
CA THR A 94 12.75 -8.44 0.80
C THR A 94 11.92 -7.92 -0.36
N LEU A 95 10.60 -7.98 -0.23
CA LEU A 95 9.68 -7.59 -1.29
C LEU A 95 9.90 -6.13 -1.72
N GLU A 96 10.07 -5.23 -0.75
CA GLU A 96 10.19 -3.79 -0.97
C GLU A 96 11.46 -3.42 -1.76
N LYS A 97 12.55 -4.17 -1.57
CA LYS A 97 13.80 -3.98 -2.32
C LYS A 97 13.65 -4.33 -3.81
N ASN A 98 12.60 -5.05 -4.18
CA ASN A 98 12.28 -5.38 -5.56
C ASN A 98 11.34 -4.36 -6.22
N PHE A 99 10.82 -3.37 -5.49
CA PHE A 99 9.96 -2.33 -6.07
C PHE A 99 10.78 -1.19 -6.65
N ASN A 100 10.40 -0.77 -7.85
CA ASN A 100 10.64 0.61 -8.28
C ASN A 100 9.58 1.53 -7.68
N TYR A 101 9.89 2.84 -7.69
CA TYR A 101 9.03 3.88 -7.15
C TYR A 101 7.56 3.80 -7.61
N SER A 102 7.32 3.55 -8.89
CA SER A 102 5.96 3.47 -9.45
C SER A 102 5.17 2.28 -8.90
N THR A 103 5.81 1.11 -8.75
CA THR A 103 5.16 -0.08 -8.19
C THR A 103 4.92 0.09 -6.70
N ASP A 104 5.87 0.68 -5.96
CA ASP A 104 5.69 0.99 -4.53
C ASP A 104 4.48 1.91 -4.30
N ILE A 105 4.38 3.00 -5.06
CA ILE A 105 3.20 3.89 -5.02
C ILE A 105 1.94 3.16 -5.42
N PHE A 106 1.97 2.42 -6.53
CA PHE A 106 0.81 1.69 -6.99
C PHE A 106 0.31 0.75 -5.88
N TRP A 107 1.23 0.04 -5.23
CA TRP A 107 0.87 -0.90 -4.19
C TRP A 107 0.26 -0.22 -2.97
N LYS A 108 0.98 0.77 -2.45
CA LYS A 108 0.60 1.50 -1.25
C LYS A 108 -0.68 2.31 -1.40
N LYS A 109 -1.03 2.73 -2.62
CA LYS A 109 -2.23 3.55 -2.89
C LYS A 109 -3.45 2.72 -3.28
N TYR A 110 -3.30 1.76 -4.19
CA TYR A 110 -4.44 1.13 -4.88
C TYR A 110 -4.80 -0.26 -4.37
N LEU A 111 -3.93 -0.97 -3.65
CA LEU A 111 -4.34 -2.26 -3.09
C LEU A 111 -5.37 -2.08 -1.97
N THR A 112 -6.39 -2.91 -2.05
CA THR A 112 -7.38 -3.11 -0.99
C THR A 112 -7.00 -4.33 -0.15
N SER A 113 -7.65 -4.51 1.00
CA SER A 113 -7.48 -5.72 1.81
C SER A 113 -7.79 -6.99 1.00
N SER A 114 -8.84 -6.96 0.17
CA SER A 114 -9.19 -8.08 -0.72
C SER A 114 -8.08 -8.41 -1.72
N SER A 115 -7.49 -7.41 -2.37
CA SER A 115 -6.39 -7.62 -3.33
C SER A 115 -5.15 -8.18 -2.63
N ILE A 116 -4.84 -7.72 -1.43
CA ILE A 116 -3.69 -8.21 -0.67
C ILE A 116 -3.90 -9.64 -0.18
N ILE A 117 -5.12 -9.97 0.28
CA ILE A 117 -5.47 -11.34 0.67
C ILE A 117 -5.31 -12.28 -0.52
N GLU A 118 -5.70 -11.87 -1.72
CA GLU A 118 -5.52 -12.68 -2.93
C GLU A 118 -4.04 -12.87 -3.29
N ILE A 119 -3.21 -11.83 -3.14
CA ILE A 119 -1.75 -11.97 -3.27
C ILE A 119 -1.19 -12.96 -2.24
N GLN A 120 -1.61 -12.86 -0.97
CA GLN A 120 -1.22 -13.82 0.08
C GLN A 120 -1.67 -15.24 -0.27
N ASN A 121 -2.87 -15.39 -0.83
CA ASN A 121 -3.40 -16.67 -1.29
C ASN A 121 -2.49 -17.27 -2.39
N TYR A 122 -2.06 -16.50 -3.38
CA TYR A 122 -1.10 -16.96 -4.39
C TYR A 122 0.25 -17.36 -3.79
N LEU A 123 0.77 -16.57 -2.84
CA LEU A 123 2.07 -16.82 -2.22
C LEU A 123 2.06 -18.06 -1.32
N GLN A 124 0.98 -18.29 -0.58
CA GLN A 124 0.91 -19.32 0.47
C GLN A 124 0.33 -20.65 0.00
N ASN A 125 -0.42 -20.67 -1.12
CA ASN A 125 -1.10 -21.87 -1.60
C ASN A 125 -0.55 -22.33 -2.95
N PRO A 126 0.36 -23.33 -2.99
CA PRO A 126 0.97 -23.83 -4.23
C PRO A 126 -0.04 -24.29 -5.30
N GLN A 127 -1.25 -24.69 -4.89
CA GLN A 127 -2.30 -25.09 -5.83
C GLN A 127 -2.83 -23.93 -6.69
N GLN A 128 -2.67 -22.69 -6.21
CA GLN A 128 -3.02 -21.46 -6.93
C GLN A 128 -1.90 -20.99 -7.87
N GLN A 129 -0.68 -21.53 -7.72
CA GLN A 129 0.49 -21.16 -8.52
C GLN A 129 0.53 -21.94 -9.83
N LYS A 130 -0.35 -21.56 -10.78
CA LYS A 130 -0.45 -22.17 -12.11
C LYS A 130 -0.33 -21.12 -13.21
N GLY A 131 0.06 -21.54 -14.42
CA GLY A 131 0.14 -20.66 -15.60
C GLY A 131 0.91 -19.37 -15.32
N ILE A 132 0.29 -18.23 -15.65
CA ILE A 132 0.86 -16.90 -15.43
C ILE A 132 1.13 -16.60 -13.96
N VAL A 133 0.30 -17.06 -13.02
CA VAL A 133 0.50 -16.83 -11.58
C VAL A 133 1.81 -17.44 -11.12
N LYS A 134 2.08 -18.68 -11.55
CA LYS A 134 3.35 -19.35 -11.27
C LYS A 134 4.53 -18.55 -11.80
N TYR A 135 4.41 -18.03 -13.03
CA TYR A 135 5.44 -17.23 -13.67
C TYR A 135 5.71 -15.92 -12.89
N LEU A 136 4.65 -15.18 -12.56
CA LEU A 136 4.74 -13.92 -11.83
C LEU A 136 5.41 -14.10 -10.46
N LEU A 137 5.13 -15.20 -9.77
CA LEU A 137 5.67 -15.48 -8.43
C LEU A 137 7.10 -16.05 -8.42
N GLN A 138 7.69 -16.40 -9.57
CA GLN A 138 9.05 -16.95 -9.62
C GLN A 138 10.06 -16.03 -8.92
N GLY A 139 10.70 -16.55 -7.86
CA GLY A 139 11.67 -15.84 -7.01
C GLY A 139 11.02 -15.02 -5.89
N ILE A 140 9.82 -14.47 -6.13
CA ILE A 140 9.08 -13.63 -5.16
C ILE A 140 8.60 -14.46 -3.96
N SER A 141 8.19 -15.72 -4.17
CA SER A 141 7.69 -16.56 -3.08
C SER A 141 8.71 -16.81 -1.95
N ASN A 142 9.99 -16.51 -2.18
CA ASN A 142 11.07 -16.69 -1.20
C ASN A 142 11.42 -15.39 -0.46
N THR A 143 10.83 -14.25 -0.83
CA THR A 143 11.12 -12.97 -0.15
C THR A 143 10.41 -12.91 1.19
N ASP A 144 10.95 -12.10 2.10
CA ASP A 144 10.21 -11.73 3.31
C ASP A 144 8.89 -11.03 2.94
N GLN A 145 7.83 -11.35 3.67
CA GLN A 145 6.45 -10.93 3.41
C GLN A 145 5.92 -9.96 4.48
N MET A 146 6.80 -9.44 5.36
CA MET A 146 6.42 -8.46 6.38
C MET A 146 5.78 -7.21 5.76
N ALA A 147 6.29 -6.71 4.62
CA ALA A 147 5.69 -5.61 3.86
C ALA A 147 4.20 -5.84 3.53
N ILE A 148 3.86 -7.04 3.08
CA ILE A 148 2.49 -7.39 2.70
C ILE A 148 1.60 -7.42 3.94
N THR A 149 2.12 -7.96 5.04
CA THR A 149 1.40 -8.02 6.31
C THR A 149 1.13 -6.61 6.86
N GLU A 150 2.13 -5.74 6.82
CA GLU A 150 2.00 -4.36 7.25
C GLU A 150 1.04 -3.55 6.35
N LEU A 151 1.15 -3.71 5.04
CA LEU A 151 0.25 -3.07 4.08
C LEU A 151 -1.19 -3.56 4.26
N LEU A 152 -1.41 -4.86 4.48
CA LEU A 152 -2.74 -5.41 4.78
C LEU A 152 -3.33 -4.77 6.04
N GLY A 153 -2.54 -4.69 7.12
CA GLY A 153 -2.95 -4.00 8.35
C GLY A 153 -3.33 -2.55 8.09
N THR A 154 -2.54 -1.84 7.27
CA THR A 154 -2.81 -0.45 6.88
C THR A 154 -4.10 -0.33 6.06
N THR A 155 -4.39 -1.27 5.15
CA THR A 155 -5.68 -1.24 4.42
C THR A 155 -6.88 -1.40 5.34
N TYR A 156 -6.77 -2.20 6.41
CA TYR A 156 -7.83 -2.30 7.41
C TYR A 156 -7.97 -1.02 8.23
N LEU A 157 -6.87 -0.35 8.59
CA LEU A 157 -6.92 0.97 9.24
C LEU A 157 -7.66 2.00 8.38
N ARG A 158 -7.34 2.04 7.08
CA ARG A 158 -7.96 2.92 6.08
C ARG A 158 -9.47 2.71 5.92
N THR A 159 -9.96 1.50 6.19
CA THR A 159 -11.38 1.17 6.10
C THR A 159 -12.06 1.05 7.47
N HIS A 160 -11.38 1.49 8.54
CA HIS A 160 -11.87 1.43 9.91
C HIS A 160 -12.20 0.01 10.42
N ASP A 161 -11.60 -1.03 9.83
CA ASP A 161 -11.73 -2.41 10.29
C ASP A 161 -10.64 -2.71 11.33
N TYR A 162 -10.77 -2.08 12.50
CA TYR A 162 -9.74 -2.12 13.53
C TYR A 162 -9.53 -3.52 14.11
N GLU A 163 -10.54 -4.38 14.07
CA GLU A 163 -10.41 -5.77 14.53
C GLU A 163 -9.47 -6.57 13.63
N ASN A 164 -9.66 -6.51 12.31
CA ASN A 164 -8.75 -7.17 11.38
C ASN A 164 -7.39 -6.46 11.30
N ALA A 165 -7.32 -5.15 11.50
CA ALA A 165 -6.06 -4.41 11.61
C ALA A 165 -5.21 -4.95 12.77
N VAL A 166 -5.77 -5.05 13.99
CA VAL A 166 -5.07 -5.61 15.16
C VAL A 166 -4.60 -7.04 14.86
N LYS A 167 -5.52 -7.92 14.44
CA LYS A 167 -5.21 -9.32 14.14
C LYS A 167 -4.09 -9.49 13.11
N THR A 168 -3.98 -8.56 12.16
CA THR A 168 -2.99 -8.60 11.09
C THR A 168 -1.65 -8.05 11.57
N LEU A 169 -1.64 -6.86 12.17
CA LEU A 169 -0.43 -6.17 12.60
C LEU A 169 0.27 -6.88 13.77
N GLU A 170 -0.47 -7.61 14.62
CA GLU A 170 0.11 -8.45 15.68
C GLU A 170 0.98 -9.59 15.17
N LYS A 171 0.91 -9.93 13.88
CA LYS A 171 1.76 -10.95 13.27
C LYS A 171 3.17 -10.45 12.96
N LEU A 172 3.37 -9.13 12.93
CA LEU A 172 4.69 -8.54 12.74
C LEU A 172 5.53 -8.77 14.00
N PRO A 173 6.83 -9.07 13.88
CA PRO A 173 7.69 -9.21 15.04
C PRO A 173 7.84 -7.87 15.77
N ASN A 174 8.09 -7.89 17.07
CA ASN A 174 8.32 -6.66 17.86
C ASN A 174 9.53 -5.84 17.38
N THR A 175 10.41 -6.43 16.55
CA THR A 175 11.55 -5.75 15.92
C THR A 175 11.20 -5.09 14.58
N TYR A 176 9.96 -5.26 14.09
CA TYR A 176 9.50 -4.62 12.87
C TYR A 176 9.47 -3.10 13.06
N THR A 177 10.10 -2.38 12.14
CA THR A 177 10.15 -0.92 12.19
C THR A 177 9.14 -0.38 11.17
N TYR A 178 8.08 0.24 11.66
CA TYR A 178 7.13 0.95 10.81
C TYR A 178 7.82 2.16 10.16
N GLN A 179 7.38 2.51 8.95
CA GLN A 179 7.82 3.74 8.31
C GLN A 179 7.45 4.93 9.21
N SER A 180 8.46 5.67 9.63
CA SER A 180 8.31 6.94 10.33
C SER A 180 8.70 8.10 9.42
N TYR A 181 8.34 9.32 9.80
CA TYR A 181 8.75 10.53 9.10
C TYR A 181 9.71 11.33 9.97
N SER A 182 10.82 11.76 9.37
CA SER A 182 11.75 12.73 9.98
C SER A 182 11.32 14.15 9.62
N ASP A 183 11.31 15.05 10.59
CA ASP A 183 11.13 16.47 10.30
C ASP A 183 12.28 16.96 9.41
N TRP A 184 11.97 17.45 8.21
CA TRP A 184 12.99 17.95 7.28
C TRP A 184 13.76 19.16 7.83
N TYR A 185 13.21 19.82 8.85
CA TYR A 185 13.79 20.98 9.51
C TYR A 185 14.45 20.64 10.86
N SER A 186 14.45 19.37 11.30
CA SER A 186 15.14 18.97 12.52
C SER A 186 15.56 17.50 12.53
N ASP A 187 16.74 17.20 13.05
CA ASP A 187 17.22 15.83 13.27
C ASP A 187 16.46 15.07 14.39
N GLN A 188 15.38 15.66 14.93
CA GLN A 188 14.58 15.04 15.98
C GLN A 188 13.54 14.09 15.37
N SER A 189 13.49 12.87 15.91
CA SER A 189 12.37 11.96 15.68
C SER A 189 11.07 12.62 16.11
N VAL A 190 10.11 12.72 15.18
CA VAL A 190 8.77 13.22 15.47
C VAL A 190 7.84 12.05 15.67
N TYR A 191 7.19 11.99 16.83
CA TYR A 191 6.19 10.96 17.11
C TYR A 191 4.79 11.49 16.88
N ALA A 192 3.98 10.69 16.20
CA ALA A 192 2.56 10.93 16.03
C ALA A 192 1.86 10.87 17.39
N ASN A 193 0.81 11.68 17.57
CA ASN A 193 -0.13 11.52 18.67
C ASN A 193 -1.56 11.64 18.11
N PRO A 194 -2.17 10.52 17.69
CA PRO A 194 -3.44 10.55 16.96
C PRO A 194 -4.64 10.99 17.82
N PHE A 195 -4.50 11.07 19.15
CA PHE A 195 -5.62 11.36 20.05
C PHE A 195 -5.54 12.73 20.72
N ILE A 196 -4.65 13.63 20.26
CA ILE A 196 -4.70 15.04 20.69
C ILE A 196 -6.03 15.66 20.24
N THR A 197 -6.57 16.53 21.10
CA THR A 197 -7.81 17.26 20.84
C THR A 197 -7.59 18.56 20.07
N MET A 198 -6.33 18.98 19.91
CA MET A 198 -5.96 20.20 19.23
C MET A 198 -5.98 20.02 17.72
N ASN A 199 -6.79 20.83 17.04
CA ASN A 199 -6.93 20.82 15.57
C ASN A 199 -6.04 21.87 14.87
N ASN A 200 -5.11 22.53 15.58
CA ASN A 200 -4.28 23.57 14.97
C ASN A 200 -3.27 22.96 13.99
N ASP A 201 -3.25 23.48 12.76
CA ASP A 201 -2.34 23.06 11.70
C ASP A 201 -0.86 23.34 12.03
N TYR A 202 -0.59 24.36 12.87
CA TYR A 202 0.76 24.71 13.31
C TYR A 202 0.80 25.54 14.61
N PRO A 203 1.79 25.34 15.50
CA PRO A 203 2.71 24.21 15.52
C PRO A 203 1.94 22.92 15.86
N LYS A 204 2.20 21.84 15.13
CA LYS A 204 1.58 20.54 15.43
C LYS A 204 2.11 20.06 16.79
N GLU A 205 1.23 19.80 17.75
CA GLU A 205 1.63 19.11 18.97
C GLU A 205 2.16 17.72 18.61
N ARG A 206 3.27 17.32 19.24
CA ARG A 206 3.99 16.07 18.96
C ARG A 206 3.85 15.12 20.13
N GLY A 207 3.83 13.82 19.85
CA GLY A 207 3.91 12.79 20.87
C GLY A 207 5.29 12.73 21.52
N THR A 208 5.36 12.22 22.74
CA THR A 208 6.61 11.91 23.45
C THR A 208 7.11 10.49 23.19
N ASP A 209 6.19 9.59 22.81
CA ASP A 209 6.44 8.17 22.68
C ASP A 209 6.07 7.70 21.27
N VAL A 210 6.74 6.63 20.82
CA VAL A 210 6.40 5.96 19.57
C VAL A 210 4.95 5.50 19.65
N PHE A 211 4.17 5.89 18.66
CA PHE A 211 2.78 5.48 18.51
C PHE A 211 2.62 4.84 17.15
N ASP A 212 2.59 3.51 17.10
CA ASP A 212 2.58 2.79 15.84
C ASP A 212 1.16 2.44 15.35
N LYS A 213 1.11 1.77 14.20
CA LYS A 213 -0.15 1.35 13.56
C LYS A 213 -0.92 0.33 14.40
N LEU A 214 -0.22 -0.55 15.13
CA LEU A 214 -0.85 -1.55 16.00
C LEU A 214 -1.43 -0.89 17.26
N ASP A 215 -0.72 0.05 17.86
CA ASP A 215 -1.21 0.85 18.99
C ASP A 215 -2.48 1.61 18.60
N PHE A 216 -2.46 2.24 17.42
CA PHE A 216 -3.63 2.93 16.86
C PHE A 216 -4.81 1.98 16.66
N ALA A 217 -4.59 0.83 16.01
CA ALA A 217 -5.61 -0.18 15.78
C ALA A 217 -6.24 -0.64 17.11
N ARG A 218 -5.42 -0.93 18.13
CA ARG A 218 -5.87 -1.38 19.45
C ARG A 218 -6.71 -0.32 20.16
N GLN A 219 -6.29 0.94 20.14
CA GLN A 219 -7.03 2.02 20.78
C GLN A 219 -8.37 2.27 20.09
N MET A 220 -8.39 2.31 18.76
CA MET A 220 -9.63 2.47 18.00
C MET A 220 -10.59 1.29 18.20
N LEU A 221 -10.08 0.06 18.19
CA LEU A 221 -10.89 -1.13 18.50
C LEU A 221 -11.46 -1.10 19.93
N GLN A 222 -10.68 -0.61 20.90
CA GLN A 222 -11.16 -0.46 22.27
C GLN A 222 -12.30 0.57 22.35
N LEU A 223 -12.18 1.70 21.64
CA LEU A 223 -13.24 2.71 21.56
C LEU A 223 -14.50 2.15 20.89
N GLU A 224 -14.37 1.41 19.78
CA GLU A 224 -15.51 0.77 19.12
C GLU A 224 -16.22 -0.25 20.02
N LYS A 225 -15.45 -1.08 20.75
CA LYS A 225 -16.01 -2.05 21.69
C LYS A 225 -16.75 -1.36 22.85
N LYS A 226 -16.21 -0.26 23.38
CA LYS A 226 -16.87 0.56 24.39
C LYS A 226 -18.17 1.18 23.85
N LEU A 227 -18.13 1.72 22.63
CA LEU A 227 -19.29 2.34 22.01
C LEU A 227 -20.46 1.36 21.82
N LYS A 228 -20.18 0.10 21.48
CA LYS A 228 -21.20 -0.96 21.29
C LYS A 228 -21.99 -1.26 22.57
N THR A 229 -21.37 -1.14 23.74
CA THR A 229 -21.99 -1.48 25.02
C THR A 229 -22.49 -0.26 25.79
N GLU A 230 -21.92 0.92 25.55
CA GLU A 230 -22.30 2.17 26.21
C GLU A 230 -23.74 2.59 25.88
N LYS A 231 -24.48 3.05 26.91
CA LYS A 231 -25.89 3.46 26.82
C LYS A 231 -26.10 4.93 27.17
N ASP A 232 -25.17 5.54 27.90
CA ASP A 232 -25.23 6.95 28.24
C ASP A 232 -24.88 7.81 27.00
N PRO A 233 -25.80 8.66 26.51
CA PRO A 233 -25.54 9.49 25.33
C PRO A 233 -24.33 10.42 25.48
N GLN A 234 -24.07 10.97 26.67
CA GLN A 234 -22.92 11.84 26.88
C GLN A 234 -21.60 11.05 26.79
N LYS A 235 -21.58 9.83 27.32
CA LYS A 235 -20.39 8.96 27.19
C LYS A 235 -20.20 8.48 25.76
N GLN A 236 -21.29 8.17 25.05
CA GLN A 236 -21.22 7.89 23.61
C GLN A 236 -20.68 9.09 22.84
N ALA A 237 -21.10 10.32 23.16
CA ALA A 237 -20.58 11.54 22.56
C ALA A 237 -19.07 11.65 22.74
N ASN A 238 -18.57 11.44 23.96
CA ASN A 238 -17.14 11.45 24.24
C ASN A 238 -16.37 10.37 23.46
N ILE A 239 -16.92 9.16 23.33
CA ILE A 239 -16.29 8.09 22.56
C ILE A 239 -16.23 8.45 21.07
N TYR A 240 -17.33 8.93 20.49
CA TYR A 240 -17.33 9.42 19.10
C TYR A 240 -16.33 10.55 18.88
N PHE A 241 -16.22 11.48 19.84
CA PHE A 241 -15.25 12.57 19.77
C PHE A 241 -13.81 12.06 19.78
N MET A 242 -13.48 11.09 20.64
CA MET A 242 -12.15 10.47 20.66
C MET A 242 -11.85 9.72 19.36
N MET A 243 -12.81 8.95 18.83
CA MET A 243 -12.67 8.27 17.55
C MET A 243 -12.48 9.26 16.39
N ALA A 244 -13.22 10.37 16.41
CA ALA A 244 -13.12 11.44 15.44
C ALA A 244 -11.75 12.12 15.46
N ASN A 245 -11.21 12.44 16.64
CA ASN A 245 -9.84 12.95 16.80
C ASN A 245 -8.82 11.96 16.22
N GLY A 246 -8.95 10.68 16.59
CA GLY A 246 -8.13 9.59 16.07
C GLY A 246 -8.00 9.63 14.55
N VAL A 247 -9.13 9.63 13.84
CA VAL A 247 -9.16 9.64 12.38
C VAL A 247 -8.80 11.00 11.78
N TYR A 248 -9.18 12.11 12.40
CA TYR A 248 -8.79 13.44 11.95
C TYR A 248 -7.27 13.59 11.95
N GLN A 249 -6.59 13.09 12.99
CA GLN A 249 -5.14 13.18 13.06
C GLN A 249 -4.42 12.31 12.04
N THR A 250 -5.08 11.27 11.50
CA THR A 250 -4.57 10.50 10.35
C THR A 250 -4.79 11.17 8.99
N SER A 251 -5.50 12.28 8.93
CA SER A 251 -5.71 13.04 7.69
C SER A 251 -4.50 13.88 7.31
N THR A 252 -4.51 14.48 6.11
CA THR A 252 -3.49 15.46 5.68
C THR A 252 -3.37 16.67 6.60
N PHE A 253 -4.43 16.98 7.37
CA PHE A 253 -4.45 18.09 8.33
C PHE A 253 -3.82 17.69 9.67
N GLY A 254 -3.76 16.40 9.97
CA GLY A 254 -3.32 15.86 11.24
C GLY A 254 -1.81 15.64 11.38
N ASN A 255 -1.38 15.26 12.58
CA ASN A 255 0.03 14.95 12.90
C ASN A 255 0.39 13.46 12.78
N ALA A 256 -0.58 12.60 12.44
CA ALA A 256 -0.49 11.14 12.48
C ALA A 256 -0.83 10.49 11.13
N TRP A 257 -0.69 11.23 10.02
CA TRP A 257 -0.98 10.75 8.66
C TRP A 257 -0.27 9.43 8.31
N MET A 258 0.92 9.22 8.85
CA MET A 258 1.76 8.03 8.61
C MET A 258 1.10 6.71 9.04
N LEU A 259 0.08 6.78 9.91
CA LEU A 259 -0.67 5.60 10.34
C LEU A 259 -1.54 5.01 9.22
N VAL A 260 -1.90 5.81 8.21
CA VAL A 260 -2.77 5.37 7.09
C VAL A 260 -2.18 5.69 5.71
N SER A 261 -1.22 6.60 5.60
CA SER A 261 -0.54 6.93 4.36
C SER A 261 0.97 6.71 4.48
N TYR A 262 1.62 6.39 3.36
CA TYR A 262 3.08 6.23 3.29
C TYR A 262 3.79 7.47 2.73
N ASN A 263 3.03 8.45 2.25
CA ASN A 263 3.53 9.72 1.75
C ASN A 263 2.61 10.85 2.20
N TRP A 264 3.17 12.04 2.29
CA TRP A 264 2.45 13.28 2.55
C TRP A 264 3.00 14.39 1.66
N SER A 265 2.11 15.23 1.14
CA SER A 265 2.47 16.38 0.32
C SER A 265 1.72 17.63 0.76
N SER A 266 2.35 18.79 0.66
CA SER A 266 1.68 20.08 0.85
C SER A 266 0.57 20.34 -0.18
N TYR A 267 0.52 19.56 -1.27
CA TYR A 267 -0.53 19.59 -2.28
C TYR A 267 -1.72 18.66 -1.96
N ASP A 268 -1.60 17.75 -0.99
CA ASP A 268 -2.65 16.78 -0.65
C ASP A 268 -3.99 17.48 -0.34
N PRO A 269 -4.06 18.59 0.43
CA PRO A 269 -5.33 19.28 0.69
C PRO A 269 -6.06 19.81 -0.56
N TYR A 270 -5.35 19.95 -1.69
CA TYR A 270 -5.90 20.43 -2.96
C TYR A 270 -6.14 19.31 -3.96
N THR A 271 -5.86 18.06 -3.58
CA THR A 271 -5.98 16.89 -4.44
C THR A 271 -7.37 16.26 -4.31
N SER A 272 -7.92 15.81 -5.43
CA SER A 272 -9.17 15.05 -5.42
C SER A 272 -8.91 13.58 -5.07
N PRO A 273 -9.72 12.95 -4.20
CA PRO A 273 -9.61 11.52 -3.93
C PRO A 273 -9.80 10.69 -5.21
N GLU A 274 -8.90 9.74 -5.44
CA GLU A 274 -8.97 8.77 -6.54
C GLU A 274 -9.48 7.41 -6.05
N VAL A 275 -9.23 7.08 -4.78
CA VAL A 275 -9.68 5.84 -4.12
C VAL A 275 -10.42 6.11 -2.81
N ASP A 276 -11.25 5.17 -2.36
CA ASP A 276 -12.21 5.41 -1.28
C ASP A 276 -11.60 5.88 0.05
N TRP A 277 -10.43 5.34 0.43
CA TRP A 277 -9.76 5.72 1.68
C TRP A 277 -9.21 7.15 1.65
N GLU A 278 -8.93 7.69 0.45
CA GLU A 278 -8.41 9.05 0.31
C GLU A 278 -9.45 10.10 0.70
N TYR A 279 -10.75 9.78 0.72
CA TYR A 279 -11.74 10.73 1.25
C TYR A 279 -11.55 11.01 2.74
N ASP A 280 -11.16 10.02 3.52
CA ASP A 280 -10.91 10.22 4.94
C ASP A 280 -9.55 10.87 5.17
N TYR A 281 -8.55 10.51 4.37
CA TYR A 281 -7.21 11.11 4.41
C TYR A 281 -7.18 12.58 3.93
N LEU A 282 -7.71 12.88 2.76
CA LEU A 282 -7.64 14.21 2.13
C LEU A 282 -8.71 15.18 2.66
N GLN A 283 -9.86 14.66 3.10
CA GLN A 283 -11.03 15.49 3.44
C GLN A 283 -11.54 15.29 4.87
N GLY A 284 -10.96 14.37 5.65
CA GLY A 284 -11.40 14.10 7.02
C GLY A 284 -12.86 13.63 7.10
N ARG A 285 -13.39 13.00 6.05
CA ARG A 285 -14.83 12.74 5.88
C ARG A 285 -15.41 11.91 7.04
N GLN A 286 -14.75 10.81 7.43
CA GLN A 286 -15.23 9.98 8.54
C GLN A 286 -15.10 10.70 9.90
N ALA A 287 -14.01 11.45 10.10
CA ALA A 287 -13.85 12.26 11.31
C ALA A 287 -15.00 13.27 11.46
N LYS A 288 -15.34 14.00 10.39
CA LYS A 288 -16.50 14.91 10.37
C LYS A 288 -17.79 14.21 10.78
N ARG A 289 -18.09 13.04 10.21
CA ARG A 289 -19.30 12.26 10.55
C ARG A 289 -19.34 11.91 12.04
N TRP A 290 -18.20 11.50 12.62
CA TRP A 290 -18.14 11.16 14.04
C TRP A 290 -18.17 12.40 14.94
N TYR A 291 -17.58 13.53 14.56
CA TYR A 291 -17.75 14.79 15.29
C TYR A 291 -19.21 15.26 15.29
N GLU A 292 -19.88 15.19 14.14
CA GLU A 292 -21.31 15.52 14.04
C GLU A 292 -22.13 14.60 14.95
N LYS A 293 -21.83 13.29 14.93
CA LYS A 293 -22.48 12.33 15.82
C LYS A 293 -22.24 12.64 17.30
N ALA A 294 -20.99 12.96 17.68
CA ALA A 294 -20.65 13.38 19.03
C ALA A 294 -21.45 14.62 19.44
N ARG A 295 -21.50 15.64 18.59
CA ARG A 295 -22.27 16.86 18.83
C ARG A 295 -23.76 16.60 19.04
N THR A 296 -24.36 15.71 18.25
CA THR A 296 -25.80 15.38 18.41
C THR A 296 -26.14 14.68 19.72
N LEU A 297 -25.16 13.99 20.32
CA LEU A 297 -25.34 13.22 21.56
C LEU A 297 -24.90 14.01 22.81
N SER A 298 -24.03 15.00 22.63
CA SER A 298 -23.51 15.84 23.70
C SER A 298 -24.58 16.80 24.23
N LYS A 299 -24.48 17.09 25.53
CA LYS A 299 -25.23 18.15 26.22
C LYS A 299 -24.39 19.40 26.44
N ASP A 300 -23.13 19.39 26.02
CA ASP A 300 -22.23 20.52 26.10
C ASP A 300 -22.54 21.46 24.93
N ASN A 301 -22.89 22.71 25.25
CA ASN A 301 -23.16 23.79 24.28
C ASN A 301 -21.86 24.44 23.80
#